data_AF-A0AAD9WV53-F1
#
_entry.id   AF-A0AAD9WV53-F1
#
_cell.length_a   1.000
_cell.length_b   1.000
_cell.length_c   1.000
_cell.angle_alpha   90.00
_cell.angle_beta   90.00
_cell.angle_gamma   90.00
#
_symmetry.space_group_name_H-M   'P 1'
#
loop_
_entity.id
_entity.type
_entity.pdbx_description
1 polymer ?
#
loop_
_entity_poly.entity_id
_entity_poly.type
_entity_poly.pdbx_seq_one_letter_code
_entity_poly.pdbx_strand_id
1 'polypeptide(L)'
;MSGSTIDDPLSDRYNRLGCSISALEKDSDDYKMILNYLEITYDPIKLGDIEYGVSVDNIFAVESSACPSLDELKKLPNKILLWCGTQTSNLLRHLYKGFLPAVCSLPVPGYMFGKAIVCSDAVAEAARYGFTAIDKTEGFLVLAVVSLGDEVTEINNPPEDTRSLEEKKVGVKGLGRMKTDESEHFFWKEDIKVPCGRLIASDHTDSPLVQ
;
A
#
# COMPACT_ATOMS: atom_id res chain seq x y z
N MET A 1 -10.03 -4.15 -44.05
CA MET A 1 -9.47 -5.33 -43.38
C MET A 1 -8.20 -4.87 -42.67
N SER A 2 -8.28 -4.56 -41.37
CA SER A 2 -7.11 -4.24 -40.55
C SER A 2 -6.43 -5.55 -40.18
N GLY A 3 -5.24 -5.81 -40.74
CA GLY A 3 -4.48 -7.03 -40.50
C GLY A 3 -4.26 -7.26 -39.01
N SER A 4 -4.45 -8.51 -38.58
CA SER A 4 -4.16 -8.99 -37.24
C SER A 4 -2.75 -8.57 -36.83
N THR A 5 -2.66 -7.73 -35.80
CA THR A 5 -1.44 -7.47 -35.05
C THR A 5 -0.77 -8.81 -34.73
N ILE A 6 0.52 -8.90 -35.04
CA ILE A 6 1.41 -9.99 -34.63
C ILE A 6 1.12 -10.33 -33.16
N ASP A 7 0.90 -11.61 -32.87
CA ASP A 7 0.79 -12.16 -31.51
C ASP A 7 2.13 -11.89 -30.78
N ASP A 8 2.24 -10.72 -30.18
CA ASP A 8 3.38 -10.33 -29.38
C ASP A 8 3.36 -11.12 -28.06
N PRO A 9 4.43 -11.87 -27.72
CA PRO A 9 4.48 -12.65 -26.49
C PRO A 9 4.26 -11.82 -25.21
N LEU A 10 4.56 -10.52 -25.22
CA LEU A 10 4.26 -9.64 -24.09
C LEU A 10 2.77 -9.34 -24.00
N SER A 11 2.09 -9.12 -25.13
CA SER A 11 0.64 -8.94 -25.22
C SER A 11 -0.12 -10.17 -24.72
N ASP A 12 0.29 -11.39 -25.09
CA ASP A 12 -0.29 -12.64 -24.56
C ASP A 12 -0.07 -12.75 -23.03
N ARG A 13 1.14 -12.46 -22.54
CA ARG A 13 1.43 -12.47 -21.09
C ARG A 13 0.61 -11.43 -20.34
N TYR A 14 0.47 -10.22 -20.88
CA TYR A 14 -0.33 -9.15 -20.30
C TYR A 14 -1.80 -9.55 -20.22
N ASN A 15 -2.37 -10.07 -21.31
CA ASN A 15 -3.76 -10.55 -21.34
C ASN A 15 -4.02 -11.66 -20.29
N ARG A 16 -3.05 -12.57 -20.10
CA ARG A 16 -3.12 -13.62 -19.07
C ARG A 16 -3.10 -13.09 -17.64
N LEU A 17 -2.64 -11.87 -17.38
CA LEU A 17 -2.68 -11.28 -16.03
C LEU A 17 -4.12 -11.02 -15.57
N GLY A 18 -5.09 -10.90 -16.49
CA GLY A 18 -6.46 -10.52 -16.14
C GLY A 18 -6.52 -9.13 -15.48
N CYS A 19 -5.65 -8.23 -15.90
CA CYS A 19 -5.48 -6.94 -15.25
C CYS A 19 -5.33 -5.82 -16.30
N SER A 20 -6.07 -4.74 -16.09
CA SER A 20 -5.92 -3.49 -16.81
C SER A 20 -4.92 -2.58 -16.08
N ILE A 21 -3.90 -2.11 -16.79
CA ILE A 21 -2.90 -1.18 -16.29
C ILE A 21 -2.83 0.00 -17.25
N SER A 22 -3.12 1.20 -16.77
CA SER A 22 -3.07 2.43 -17.58
C SER A 22 -2.27 3.51 -16.85
N ALA A 23 -1.42 4.24 -17.59
CA ALA A 23 -0.72 5.38 -17.01
C ALA A 23 -1.72 6.50 -16.67
N LEU A 24 -1.56 7.11 -15.49
CA LEU A 24 -2.32 8.29 -15.13
C LEU A 24 -1.74 9.53 -15.82
N GLU A 25 -2.62 10.41 -16.29
CA GLU A 25 -2.24 11.71 -16.82
C GLU A 25 -1.67 12.57 -15.69
N LYS A 26 -0.53 13.21 -15.94
CA LYS A 26 0.24 13.94 -14.91
C LYS A 26 -0.52 15.14 -14.33
N ASP A 27 -1.45 15.69 -15.09
CA ASP A 27 -2.28 16.84 -14.70
C ASP A 27 -3.59 16.43 -14.03
N SER A 28 -3.92 15.14 -13.98
CA SER A 28 -5.12 14.63 -13.31
C SER A 28 -5.07 14.87 -11.80
N ASP A 29 -6.25 15.03 -11.19
CA ASP A 29 -6.39 15.22 -9.75
C ASP A 29 -5.90 13.98 -8.97
N ASP A 30 -6.15 12.77 -9.49
CA ASP A 30 -5.67 11.53 -8.89
C ASP A 30 -4.13 11.47 -8.88
N TYR A 31 -3.46 11.88 -9.96
CA TYR A 31 -1.99 11.90 -10.02
C TYR A 31 -1.41 12.88 -8.99
N LYS A 32 -1.93 14.12 -8.95
CA LYS A 32 -1.49 15.15 -8.00
C LYS A 32 -1.75 14.75 -6.55
N MET A 33 -2.90 14.14 -6.29
CA MET A 33 -3.28 13.66 -4.95
C MET A 33 -2.31 12.59 -4.46
N ILE A 34 -1.96 11.61 -5.30
CA ILE A 34 -1.02 10.54 -4.95
C ILE A 34 0.39 11.11 -4.72
N LEU A 35 0.85 12.04 -5.56
CA LEU A 35 2.12 12.72 -5.36
C LEU A 35 2.17 13.47 -4.03
N ASN A 36 1.15 14.28 -3.74
CA ASN A 36 1.06 15.03 -2.49
C ASN A 36 1.03 14.10 -1.28
N TYR A 37 0.30 12.99 -1.35
CA TYR A 37 0.25 11.99 -0.29
C TYR A 37 1.61 11.33 -0.05
N LEU A 38 2.34 11.01 -1.13
CA LEU A 38 3.70 10.50 -1.03
C LEU A 38 4.62 11.54 -0.39
N GLU A 39 4.63 12.78 -0.87
CA GLU A 39 5.52 13.83 -0.37
C GLU A 39 5.28 14.17 1.10
N ILE A 40 4.02 14.26 1.54
CA ILE A 40 3.65 14.62 2.91
C ILE A 40 3.97 13.50 3.91
N THR A 41 3.85 12.24 3.49
CA THR A 41 4.01 11.08 4.38
C THR A 41 5.33 10.34 4.20
N TYR A 42 6.26 10.92 3.43
CA TYR A 42 7.62 10.41 3.32
C TYR A 42 8.50 11.02 4.40
N ASP A 43 9.26 10.18 5.09
CA ASP A 43 10.32 10.60 6.00
C ASP A 43 11.68 10.28 5.36
N PRO A 44 12.46 11.29 4.93
CA PRO A 44 13.73 11.08 4.28
C PRO A 44 14.73 10.30 5.13
N ILE A 45 15.40 9.33 4.49
CA ILE A 45 16.45 8.56 5.16
C ILE A 45 17.72 9.42 5.19
N LYS A 46 18.15 9.80 6.40
CA LYS A 46 19.38 10.57 6.63
C LYS A 46 20.51 9.65 7.09
N LEU A 47 21.61 9.65 6.34
CA LEU A 47 22.83 8.90 6.67
C LEU A 47 24.03 9.86 6.67
N GLY A 48 24.39 10.35 7.86
CA GLY A 48 25.39 11.43 7.99
C GLY A 48 24.88 12.71 7.35
N ASP A 49 25.65 13.25 6.40
CA ASP A 49 25.31 14.46 5.64
C ASP A 49 24.52 14.16 4.34
N ILE A 50 24.17 12.89 4.09
CA ILE A 50 23.45 12.47 2.88
C ILE A 50 21.98 12.22 3.22
N GLU A 51 21.08 12.82 2.44
CA GLU A 51 19.64 12.61 2.52
C GLU A 51 19.15 11.88 1.26
N TYR A 52 18.49 10.74 1.46
CA TYR A 52 17.85 9.99 0.38
C TYR A 52 16.37 10.36 0.32
N GLY A 53 15.98 10.90 -0.83
CA GLY A 53 14.59 11.20 -1.16
C GLY A 53 13.92 10.12 -2.01
N VAL A 54 12.65 10.33 -2.33
CA VAL A 54 11.90 9.53 -3.31
C VAL A 54 11.51 10.42 -4.49
N SER A 55 11.62 9.87 -5.69
CA SER A 55 11.10 10.46 -6.92
C SER A 55 10.11 9.49 -7.57
N VAL A 56 9.04 10.03 -8.14
CA VAL A 56 8.03 9.23 -8.85
C VAL A 56 8.25 9.33 -10.35
N ASP A 57 8.51 8.20 -10.99
CA ASP A 57 8.65 8.13 -12.45
C ASP A 57 7.28 8.10 -13.14
N ASN A 58 6.43 7.16 -12.73
CA ASN A 58 5.12 6.91 -13.31
C ASN A 58 4.12 6.47 -12.23
N ILE A 59 2.85 6.81 -12.43
CA ILE A 59 1.74 6.31 -11.63
C ILE A 59 0.78 5.60 -12.58
N PHE A 60 0.39 4.39 -12.21
CA PHE A 60 -0.50 3.55 -13.02
C PHE A 60 -1.79 3.29 -12.26
N ALA A 61 -2.93 3.50 -12.91
CA ALA A 61 -4.19 2.94 -12.48
C ALA A 61 -4.22 1.45 -12.79
N VAL A 62 -4.63 0.66 -11.81
CA VAL A 62 -4.62 -0.80 -11.90
C VAL A 62 -6.00 -1.33 -11.53
N GLU A 63 -6.58 -2.13 -12.43
CA GLU A 63 -7.83 -2.84 -12.20
C GLU A 63 -7.59 -4.32 -12.50
N SER A 64 -7.52 -5.15 -11.45
CA SER A 64 -7.31 -6.59 -11.56
C SER A 64 -8.63 -7.33 -11.37
N SER A 65 -8.93 -8.29 -12.25
CA SER A 65 -10.08 -9.19 -12.10
C SER A 65 -9.97 -10.11 -10.88
N ALA A 66 -8.80 -10.18 -10.24
CA ALA A 66 -8.55 -10.97 -9.04
C ALA A 66 -8.79 -10.17 -7.74
N CYS A 67 -9.09 -8.87 -7.83
CA CYS A 67 -9.46 -8.02 -6.70
C CYS A 67 -10.92 -7.58 -6.85
N PRO A 68 -11.61 -7.24 -5.74
CA PRO A 68 -12.92 -6.59 -5.81
C PRO A 68 -12.83 -5.29 -6.61
N SER A 69 -13.83 -5.04 -7.46
CA SER A 69 -13.98 -3.78 -8.16
C SER A 69 -14.24 -2.63 -7.18
N LEU A 70 -13.98 -1.40 -7.62
CA LEU A 70 -14.26 -0.22 -6.81
C LEU A 70 -15.74 -0.12 -6.40
N ASP A 71 -16.66 -0.54 -7.27
CA ASP A 71 -18.09 -0.52 -6.99
C ASP A 71 -18.54 -1.60 -5.99
N GLU A 72 -17.83 -2.73 -5.92
CA GLU A 72 -18.00 -3.70 -4.85
C GLU A 72 -17.44 -3.17 -3.53
N LEU A 73 -16.26 -2.54 -3.57
CA LEU A 73 -15.65 -1.94 -2.39
C LEU A 73 -16.52 -0.85 -1.79
N LYS A 74 -17.15 0.02 -2.60
CA LYS A 74 -18.06 1.08 -2.11
C LYS A 74 -19.13 0.58 -1.15
N LYS A 75 -19.59 -0.68 -1.30
CA LYS A 75 -20.60 -1.30 -0.42
C LYS A 75 -20.06 -1.71 0.95
N LEU A 76 -18.74 -1.71 1.14
CA LEU A 76 -18.07 -2.08 2.37
C LEU A 76 -17.85 -0.86 3.28
N PRO A 77 -17.84 -1.04 4.61
CA PRO A 77 -17.57 0.04 5.57
C PRO A 77 -16.09 0.41 5.62
N ASN A 78 -15.77 1.52 6.30
CA ASN A 78 -14.41 1.87 6.73
C ASN A 78 -13.33 1.75 5.64
N LYS A 79 -13.56 2.43 4.53
CA LYS A 79 -12.65 2.44 3.37
C LYS A 79 -11.55 3.48 3.53
N ILE A 80 -10.31 3.04 3.37
CA ILE A 80 -9.13 3.90 3.48
C ILE A 80 -8.18 3.60 2.31
N LEU A 81 -7.59 4.65 1.74
CA LEU A 81 -6.55 4.53 0.73
C LEU A 81 -5.18 4.41 1.43
N LEU A 82 -4.58 3.22 1.38
CA LEU A 82 -3.36 2.88 2.13
C LEU A 82 -2.23 2.42 1.22
N TRP A 83 -0.99 2.69 1.65
CA TRP A 83 0.23 2.22 1.01
C TRP A 83 0.51 0.78 1.41
N CYS A 84 0.53 -0.14 0.45
CA CYS A 84 0.84 -1.55 0.68
C CYS A 84 2.22 -1.86 0.10
N GLY A 85 3.23 -1.88 0.97
CA GLY A 85 4.61 -2.17 0.59
C GLY A 85 4.78 -3.60 0.08
N THR A 86 5.46 -3.78 -1.05
CA THR A 86 5.77 -5.11 -1.59
C THR A 86 7.04 -5.09 -2.43
N GLN A 87 7.73 -6.24 -2.50
CA GLN A 87 8.85 -6.40 -3.41
C GLN A 87 8.36 -6.37 -4.86
N THR A 88 9.16 -5.78 -5.74
CA THR A 88 8.88 -5.78 -7.20
C THR A 88 8.68 -7.18 -7.77
N SER A 89 9.41 -8.17 -7.26
CA SER A 89 9.28 -9.59 -7.65
C SER A 89 7.90 -10.18 -7.36
N ASN A 90 7.15 -9.61 -6.41
CA ASN A 90 5.82 -10.07 -6.03
C ASN A 90 4.69 -9.38 -6.82
N LEU A 91 4.98 -8.28 -7.54
CA LEU A 91 3.96 -7.45 -8.16
C LEU A 91 3.10 -8.24 -9.15
N LEU A 92 3.71 -9.00 -10.06
CA LEU A 92 2.98 -9.83 -11.03
C LEU A 92 2.08 -10.87 -10.35
N ARG A 93 2.51 -11.44 -9.22
CA ARG A 93 1.68 -12.36 -8.43
C ARG A 93 0.46 -11.64 -7.85
N HIS A 94 0.64 -10.43 -7.32
CA HIS A 94 -0.45 -9.63 -6.78
C HIS A 94 -1.46 -9.22 -7.85
N LEU A 95 -0.99 -8.85 -9.04
CA LEU A 95 -1.85 -8.51 -10.17
C LEU A 95 -2.65 -9.71 -10.66
N TYR A 96 -2.03 -10.90 -10.72
CA TYR A 96 -2.66 -12.12 -11.25
C TYR A 96 -3.58 -12.84 -10.26
N LYS A 97 -3.22 -12.87 -8.96
CA LYS A 97 -3.94 -13.65 -7.93
C LYS A 97 -4.66 -12.80 -6.89
N GLY A 98 -4.61 -11.49 -7.05
CA GLY A 98 -5.03 -10.53 -6.03
C GLY A 98 -3.95 -10.30 -4.98
N PHE A 99 -4.17 -9.29 -4.14
CA PHE A 99 -3.24 -9.01 -3.05
C PHE A 99 -3.31 -10.13 -2.02
N LEU A 100 -2.16 -10.72 -1.70
CA LEU A 100 -2.07 -11.89 -0.84
C LEU A 100 -1.07 -11.57 0.26
N PRO A 101 -1.27 -12.07 1.49
CA PRO A 101 -0.25 -12.00 2.53
C PRO A 101 1.09 -12.44 1.97
N ALA A 102 2.14 -11.75 2.40
CA ALA A 102 3.49 -12.21 2.09
C ALA A 102 3.64 -13.65 2.64
N VAL A 103 4.43 -14.46 1.95
CA VAL A 103 4.76 -15.83 2.40
C VAL A 103 6.25 -15.84 2.75
N CYS A 104 6.59 -15.20 3.86
CA CYS A 104 7.92 -15.21 4.45
C CYS A 104 7.83 -16.03 5.75
N SER A 105 8.70 -17.02 5.88
CA SER A 105 8.87 -17.79 7.12
C SER A 105 9.83 -17.11 8.11
N LEU A 106 10.43 -15.97 7.72
CA LEU A 106 11.37 -15.20 8.52
C LEU A 106 10.67 -13.96 9.12
N PRO A 107 11.10 -13.49 10.30
CA PRO A 107 10.56 -12.28 10.91
C PRO A 107 10.96 -11.06 10.07
N VAL A 108 10.12 -10.69 9.12
CA VAL A 108 10.23 -9.42 8.37
C VAL A 108 9.22 -8.42 8.94
N PRO A 109 9.44 -7.11 8.76
CA PRO A 109 8.49 -6.09 9.22
C PRO A 109 7.04 -6.43 8.85
N GLY A 110 6.09 -6.25 9.77
CA GLY A 110 4.67 -6.56 9.57
C GLY A 110 4.22 -8.00 9.88
N TYR A 111 5.14 -8.98 10.03
CA TYR A 111 4.77 -10.36 10.43
C TYR A 111 4.41 -10.53 11.90
N MET A 112 4.63 -9.48 12.68
CA MET A 112 4.32 -9.45 14.09
C MET A 112 2.81 -9.56 14.39
N PHE A 113 1.97 -9.47 13.35
CA PHE A 113 0.52 -9.67 13.41
C PHE A 113 0.04 -10.92 12.66
N GLY A 114 0.96 -11.80 12.27
CA GLY A 114 0.66 -13.06 11.57
C GLY A 114 0.63 -12.90 10.05
N LYS A 115 0.01 -13.87 9.37
CA LYS A 115 -0.15 -13.87 7.91
C LYS A 115 -1.24 -12.88 7.48
N ALA A 116 -0.85 -11.62 7.30
CA ALA A 116 -1.75 -10.55 6.91
C ALA A 116 -1.29 -9.82 5.64
N ILE A 117 -2.22 -9.07 5.04
CA ILE A 117 -1.88 -7.97 4.13
C ILE A 117 -1.59 -6.77 5.03
N VAL A 118 -0.38 -6.23 4.93
CA VAL A 118 0.06 -5.09 5.73
C VAL A 118 0.09 -3.86 4.83
N CYS A 119 -0.61 -2.82 5.24
CA CYS A 119 -0.60 -1.52 4.60
C CYS A 119 -0.42 -0.44 5.67
N SER A 120 0.07 0.73 5.26
CA SER A 120 0.38 1.87 6.11
C SER A 120 -0.29 3.12 5.59
N ASP A 121 -0.58 4.05 6.49
CA ASP A 121 -1.02 5.42 6.18
C ASP A 121 0.14 6.32 5.75
N ALA A 122 1.38 5.82 5.72
CA ALA A 122 2.52 6.55 5.19
C ALA A 122 3.40 5.71 4.29
N VAL A 123 3.93 6.42 3.29
CA VAL A 123 4.88 5.84 2.36
C VAL A 123 6.22 5.50 3.05
N ALA A 124 6.60 6.23 4.10
CA ALA A 124 7.85 5.99 4.84
C ALA A 124 7.97 4.54 5.35
N GLU A 125 6.88 3.99 5.89
CA GLU A 125 6.84 2.59 6.36
C GLU A 125 6.67 1.61 5.20
N ALA A 126 5.78 1.90 4.25
CA ALA A 126 5.53 1.01 3.10
C ALA A 126 6.76 0.84 2.18
N ALA A 127 7.57 1.88 2.01
CA ALA A 127 8.79 1.85 1.19
C ALA A 127 9.84 0.87 1.71
N ARG A 128 9.86 0.58 3.02
CA ARG A 128 10.79 -0.37 3.64
C ARG A 128 10.63 -1.79 3.09
N TYR A 129 9.45 -2.12 2.57
CA TYR A 129 9.15 -3.43 1.97
C TYR A 129 9.62 -3.58 0.52
N GLY A 130 10.03 -2.48 -0.14
CA GLY A 130 10.48 -2.50 -1.52
C GLY A 130 11.86 -3.16 -1.70
N PHE A 131 12.67 -3.19 -0.63
CA PHE A 131 14.08 -3.64 -0.64
C PHE A 131 14.92 -2.94 -1.74
N THR A 132 14.74 -1.62 -1.88
CA THR A 132 15.62 -0.78 -2.69
C THR A 132 16.99 -0.63 -2.01
N ALA A 133 18.03 -0.49 -2.80
CA ALA A 133 19.41 -0.33 -2.36
C ALA A 133 20.13 0.67 -3.28
N ILE A 134 21.35 1.07 -2.92
CA ILE A 134 22.13 2.04 -3.72
C ILE A 134 22.40 1.53 -5.15
N ASP A 135 22.55 0.22 -5.32
CA ASP A 135 22.72 -0.47 -6.60
C ASP A 135 21.39 -0.90 -7.24
N LYS A 136 20.27 -0.69 -6.56
CA LYS A 136 18.91 -0.99 -7.02
C LYS A 136 17.92 0.03 -6.47
N THR A 137 17.91 1.21 -7.09
CA THR A 137 17.15 2.38 -6.61
C THR A 137 15.68 2.38 -7.02
N GLU A 138 15.31 1.57 -8.02
CA GLU A 138 13.95 1.49 -8.54
C GLU A 138 13.11 0.44 -7.80
N GLY A 139 11.86 0.79 -7.54
CA GLY A 139 10.87 -0.08 -6.91
C GLY A 139 9.45 0.36 -7.19
N PHE A 140 8.49 -0.51 -6.88
CA PHE A 140 7.07 -0.20 -6.97
C PHE A 140 6.47 -0.10 -5.58
N LEU A 141 5.62 0.90 -5.40
CA LEU A 141 4.72 1.02 -4.26
C LEU A 141 3.29 0.79 -4.75
N VAL A 142 2.50 0.08 -3.95
CA VAL A 142 1.08 -0.13 -4.25
C VAL A 142 0.27 0.77 -3.35
N LEU A 143 -0.68 1.49 -3.93
CA LEU A 143 -1.70 2.24 -3.21
C LEU A 143 -3.05 1.54 -3.46
N ALA A 144 -3.71 1.11 -2.39
CA ALA A 144 -4.92 0.29 -2.49
C ALA A 144 -6.04 0.83 -1.60
N VAL A 145 -7.27 0.71 -2.09
CA VAL A 145 -8.46 0.93 -1.27
C VAL A 145 -8.69 -0.30 -0.41
N VAL A 146 -8.61 -0.12 0.90
CA VAL A 146 -8.77 -1.18 1.90
C VAL A 146 -10.03 -0.91 2.70
N SER A 147 -10.89 -1.91 2.83
CA SER A 147 -11.98 -1.92 3.80
C SER A 147 -11.48 -2.57 5.08
N LEU A 148 -11.55 -1.85 6.21
CA LEU A 148 -11.18 -2.41 7.52
C LEU A 148 -12.31 -3.23 8.16
N GLY A 149 -13.49 -3.28 7.54
CA GLY A 149 -14.68 -3.92 8.11
C GLY A 149 -15.34 -3.08 9.21
N ASP A 150 -16.43 -3.58 9.80
CA ASP A 150 -17.20 -2.86 10.82
C ASP A 150 -16.45 -2.72 12.14
N GLU A 151 -15.65 -3.73 12.49
CA GLU A 151 -14.87 -3.78 13.72
C GLU A 151 -13.37 -3.73 13.41
N VAL A 152 -12.69 -2.74 13.99
CA VAL A 152 -11.24 -2.61 13.90
C VAL A 152 -10.64 -2.83 15.29
N THR A 153 -9.76 -3.81 15.40
CA THR A 153 -9.01 -4.05 16.64
C THR A 153 -7.76 -3.21 16.64
N GLU A 154 -7.66 -2.29 17.59
CA GLU A 154 -6.45 -1.50 17.80
C GLU A 154 -5.49 -2.20 18.75
N ILE A 155 -4.21 -2.25 18.37
CA ILE A 155 -3.17 -2.91 19.17
C ILE A 155 -1.90 -2.06 19.24
N ASN A 156 -1.40 -1.89 20.46
CA ASN A 156 -0.16 -1.17 20.73
C ASN A 156 1.07 -2.08 20.68
N ASN A 157 0.89 -3.37 20.95
CA ASN A 157 1.97 -4.34 20.99
C ASN A 157 1.63 -5.54 20.12
N PRO A 158 2.62 -6.14 19.44
CA PRO A 158 2.45 -7.41 18.78
C PRO A 158 1.90 -8.48 19.72
N PRO A 159 0.84 -9.20 19.34
CA PRO A 159 0.33 -10.31 20.14
C PRO A 159 1.33 -11.47 20.12
N GLU A 160 1.42 -12.21 21.24
CA GLU A 160 2.22 -13.44 21.30
C GLU A 160 1.63 -14.55 20.42
N ASP A 161 0.30 -14.58 20.23
CA ASP A 161 -0.39 -15.51 19.34
C ASP A 161 -1.26 -14.78 18.31
N THR A 162 -0.91 -14.93 17.04
CA THR A 162 -1.58 -14.30 15.90
C THR A 162 -2.68 -15.18 15.30
N ARG A 163 -2.83 -16.44 15.71
CA ARG A 163 -3.81 -17.38 15.12
C ARG A 163 -5.23 -16.87 15.21
N SER A 164 -5.59 -16.28 16.34
CA SER A 164 -6.93 -15.74 16.55
C SER A 164 -7.25 -14.58 15.60
N LEU A 165 -6.26 -13.77 15.22
CA LEU A 165 -6.41 -12.69 14.24
C LEU A 165 -6.60 -13.27 12.83
N GLU A 166 -5.79 -14.28 12.47
CA GLU A 166 -5.86 -14.96 11.18
C GLU A 166 -7.20 -15.69 10.97
N GLU A 167 -7.69 -16.40 12.00
CA GLU A 167 -8.94 -17.17 11.95
C GLU A 167 -10.17 -16.26 11.84
N LYS A 168 -10.19 -15.15 12.59
CA LYS A 168 -11.32 -14.23 12.60
C LYS A 168 -11.32 -13.25 11.43
N LYS A 169 -10.21 -13.13 10.70
CA LYS A 169 -10.02 -12.16 9.59
C LYS A 169 -10.40 -10.73 9.97
N VAL A 170 -10.06 -10.34 11.20
CA VAL A 170 -10.42 -9.02 11.75
C VAL A 170 -9.49 -7.96 11.18
N GLY A 171 -10.03 -6.77 10.89
CA GLY A 171 -9.23 -5.59 10.59
C GLY A 171 -8.44 -5.20 11.83
N VAL A 172 -7.12 -5.13 11.70
CA VAL A 172 -6.22 -4.80 12.80
C VAL A 172 -5.50 -3.50 12.48
N LYS A 173 -5.47 -2.59 13.44
CA LYS A 173 -4.73 -1.33 13.37
C LYS A 173 -3.64 -1.34 14.42
N GLY A 174 -2.39 -1.43 13.96
CA GLY A 174 -1.23 -1.20 14.80
C GLY A 174 -1.12 0.29 15.14
N LEU A 175 -0.86 0.61 16.40
CA LEU A 175 -0.71 1.98 16.86
C LEU A 175 0.79 2.30 17.05
N GLY A 176 1.36 3.02 16.08
CA GLY A 176 2.76 3.46 16.09
C GLY A 176 3.02 4.69 16.95
N ARG A 177 4.31 4.99 17.15
CA ARG A 177 4.79 6.22 17.83
C ARG A 177 4.54 7.49 17.01
N MET A 178 4.42 7.36 15.70
CA MET A 178 4.08 8.42 14.76
C MET A 178 2.73 8.09 14.10
N LYS A 179 1.98 9.12 13.72
CA LYS A 179 0.75 8.98 12.95
C LYS A 179 0.59 10.15 11.98
N THR A 180 -0.27 9.97 10.99
CA THR A 180 -0.70 11.08 10.11
C THR A 180 -1.62 12.04 10.87
N ASP A 181 -1.45 13.35 10.65
CA ASP A 181 -2.31 14.37 11.24
C ASP A 181 -3.75 14.25 10.71
N GLU A 182 -4.65 13.82 11.59
CA GLU A 182 -6.04 13.55 11.22
C GLU A 182 -6.82 14.79 10.74
N SER A 183 -6.36 15.99 11.08
CA SER A 183 -6.97 17.24 10.61
C SER A 183 -6.71 17.52 9.13
N GLU A 184 -5.70 16.89 8.55
CA GLU A 184 -5.32 17.01 7.14
C GLU A 184 -5.91 15.89 6.28
N HIS A 185 -6.61 14.93 6.90
CA HIS A 185 -7.28 13.85 6.19
C HIS A 185 -8.47 14.37 5.37
N PHE A 186 -8.68 13.79 4.19
CA PHE A 186 -9.81 14.11 3.33
C PHE A 186 -10.42 12.85 2.72
N PHE A 187 -11.54 13.01 2.01
CA PHE A 187 -12.21 11.91 1.33
C PHE A 187 -12.01 11.99 -0.19
N TRP A 188 -11.62 10.88 -0.78
CA TRP A 188 -11.56 10.67 -2.22
C TRP A 188 -12.73 9.79 -2.66
N LYS A 189 -13.29 10.08 -3.84
CA LYS A 189 -14.45 9.35 -4.41
C LYS A 189 -15.56 9.12 -3.37
N GLU A 190 -15.95 10.21 -2.72
CA GLU A 190 -17.02 10.35 -1.71
C GLU A 190 -16.68 9.82 -0.32
N ASP A 191 -16.38 8.53 -0.16
CA ASP A 191 -16.35 7.89 1.16
C ASP A 191 -15.06 7.10 1.45
N ILE A 192 -14.02 7.27 0.62
CA ILE A 192 -12.71 6.66 0.84
C ILE A 192 -11.81 7.67 1.53
N LYS A 193 -11.45 7.40 2.79
CA LYS A 193 -10.54 8.26 3.56
C LYS A 193 -9.13 8.18 2.97
N VAL A 194 -8.51 9.33 2.74
CA VAL A 194 -7.09 9.46 2.39
C VAL A 194 -6.37 10.10 3.57
N PRO A 195 -5.51 9.36 4.30
CA PRO A 195 -4.82 9.88 5.46
C PRO A 195 -3.57 10.70 5.05
N CYS A 196 -3.80 11.73 4.25
CA CYS A 196 -2.77 12.59 3.67
C CYS A 196 -2.40 13.74 4.61
N GLY A 197 -1.85 13.40 5.78
CA GLY A 197 -1.44 14.37 6.78
C GLY A 197 0.03 14.24 7.16
N ARG A 198 0.66 15.35 7.56
CA ARG A 198 2.05 15.33 8.05
C ARG A 198 2.21 14.34 9.20
N LEU A 199 3.40 13.73 9.28
CA LEU A 199 3.74 12.83 10.37
C LEU A 199 3.92 13.60 11.68
N ILE A 200 3.13 13.24 12.68
CA ILE A 200 3.14 13.81 14.03
C ILE A 200 3.33 12.70 15.06
N ALA A 201 3.81 13.06 16.25
CA ALA A 201 3.89 12.12 17.37
C ALA A 201 2.49 11.65 17.77
N SER A 202 2.35 10.36 18.06
CA SER A 202 1.13 9.77 18.61
C SER A 202 1.17 9.77 20.14
N ASP A 203 0.05 9.40 20.75
CA ASP A 203 -0.06 9.19 22.19
C ASP A 203 0.64 7.89 22.67
N HIS A 204 1.20 7.09 21.74
CA HIS A 204 1.79 5.77 21.98
C HIS A 204 3.31 5.80 21.91
N THR A 205 3.96 6.67 22.68
CA THR A 205 5.42 6.90 22.63
C THR A 205 6.28 5.67 22.92
N ASP A 206 5.76 4.70 23.67
CA ASP A 206 6.46 3.46 24.03
C ASP A 206 6.13 2.29 23.10
N SER A 207 5.34 2.52 22.04
CA SER A 207 5.00 1.47 21.08
C SER A 207 6.26 0.94 20.38
N PRO A 208 6.40 -0.38 20.18
CA PRO A 208 7.47 -0.94 19.35
C PRO A 208 7.29 -0.58 17.86
N LEU A 209 6.06 -0.23 17.45
CA LEU A 209 5.74 0.19 16.09
C LEU A 209 6.18 1.64 15.87
N VAL A 210 6.84 1.91 14.75
CA VAL A 210 7.24 3.28 14.40
C VAL A 210 6.02 4.08 13.98
N GLN A 211 5.19 3.51 13.12
CA GLN A 211 4.01 4.11 12.52
C GLN A 211 2.90 3.07 12.38
#